data_AF-A0A847I2I0-F1
#
_entry.id   AF-A0A847I2I0-F1
#
_cell.length_a   1.000
_cell.length_b   1.000
_cell.length_c   1.000
_cell.angle_alpha   90.00
_cell.angle_beta   90.00
_cell.angle_gamma   90.00
#
_symmetry.space_group_name_H-M   'P 1'
#
loop_
_entity.id
_entity.type
_entity.pdbx_description
1 polymer ?
#
loop_
_entity_poly.entity_id
_entity_poly.type
_entity_poly.pdbx_seq_one_letter_code
_entity_poly.pdbx_strand_id
1 'polypeptide(L)'
;MLRRMPADTMANQARRSRNGPSARAWLASVLNLLVPGLGIIYLGRAWTGLIVGLIFAAFANLALWAVLLIPDDLPDWGPPLALGLAAGAYVGCQVNFVKSSRDRQKCAQEAVRRSALAAVGQALECGDFNAAQAALEPVRHLASQDLLVAYRLAQVLTGLGDAQAACAAWRQVKTLDRHRIYRDEWQTDASEALHSFAAAARQAPPSAHQSDLRRFLGR
;
A
#
# COMPACT_ATOMS: atom_id res chain seq x y z
N MET A 1 24.04 -10.93 -27.60
CA MET A 1 24.80 -9.67 -27.46
C MET A 1 24.33 -8.93 -26.21
N LEU A 2 25.08 -9.04 -25.11
CA LEU A 2 24.78 -8.35 -23.86
C LEU A 2 25.32 -6.91 -23.94
N ARG A 3 24.41 -5.94 -24.08
CA ARG A 3 24.74 -4.51 -24.10
C ARG A 3 25.21 -4.12 -22.69
N ARG A 4 26.51 -3.94 -22.49
CA ARG A 4 27.07 -3.43 -21.22
C ARG A 4 26.38 -2.12 -20.88
N MET A 5 25.60 -2.11 -19.81
CA MET A 5 25.03 -0.87 -19.27
C MET A 5 26.18 0.02 -18.76
N PRO A 6 26.24 1.31 -19.14
CA PRO A 6 27.26 2.22 -18.66
C PRO A 6 27.16 2.39 -17.14
N ALA A 7 28.30 2.37 -16.44
CA ALA A 7 28.39 2.47 -14.98
C ALA A 7 27.69 3.73 -14.42
N ASP A 8 27.65 4.78 -15.23
CA ASP A 8 27.07 6.09 -14.95
C ASP A 8 25.54 5.98 -14.72
N THR A 9 24.89 5.04 -15.42
CA THR A 9 23.47 4.75 -15.27
C THR A 9 23.17 4.13 -13.91
N MET A 10 24.04 3.23 -13.41
CA MET A 10 23.87 2.58 -12.11
C MET A 10 24.09 3.54 -10.94
N ALA A 11 25.05 4.48 -11.05
CA ALA A 11 25.27 5.52 -10.04
C ALA A 11 24.09 6.49 -9.93
N ASN A 12 23.45 6.85 -11.05
CA ASN A 12 22.27 7.70 -11.08
C ASN A 12 21.01 6.99 -10.57
N GLN A 13 20.85 5.70 -10.85
CA GLN A 13 19.74 4.90 -10.35
C GLN A 13 19.84 4.69 -8.83
N ALA A 14 21.05 4.49 -8.31
CA ALA A 14 21.33 4.40 -6.86
C ALA A 14 21.15 5.73 -6.12
N ARG A 15 21.46 6.88 -6.74
CA ARG A 15 21.12 8.21 -6.17
C ARG A 15 19.61 8.48 -6.18
N ARG A 16 18.88 8.06 -7.23
CA ARG A 16 17.42 8.17 -7.30
C ARG A 16 16.70 7.28 -6.30
N SER A 17 17.26 6.13 -5.92
CA SER A 17 16.67 5.28 -4.87
C SER A 17 16.97 5.77 -3.45
N ARG A 18 18.11 6.45 -3.23
CA ARG A 18 18.48 7.05 -1.93
C ARG A 18 17.64 8.26 -1.56
N ASN A 19 17.27 9.09 -2.53
CA ASN A 19 16.28 10.16 -2.33
C ASN A 19 14.88 9.55 -2.43
N GLY A 20 14.56 8.70 -1.45
CA GLY A 20 13.36 7.86 -1.46
C GLY A 20 12.06 8.67 -1.53
N PRO A 21 10.91 7.97 -1.70
CA PRO A 21 9.57 8.57 -1.67
C PRO A 21 9.34 9.49 -0.46
N SER A 22 10.08 9.32 0.63
CA SER A 22 10.11 10.20 1.80
C SER A 22 10.56 11.63 1.50
N ALA A 23 11.59 11.85 0.66
CA ALA A 23 12.11 13.19 0.37
C ALA A 23 11.11 14.04 -0.43
N ARG A 24 10.41 13.40 -1.38
CA ARG A 24 9.35 14.05 -2.16
C ARG A 24 8.11 14.34 -1.31
N ALA A 25 7.73 13.41 -0.45
CA ALA A 25 6.63 13.61 0.50
C ALA A 25 6.95 14.74 1.49
N TRP A 26 8.17 14.77 2.01
CA TRP A 26 8.64 15.84 2.89
C TRP A 26 8.63 17.20 2.18
N LEU A 27 9.18 17.28 0.97
CA LEU A 27 9.16 18.51 0.18
C LEU A 27 7.73 18.97 -0.12
N ALA A 28 6.82 18.06 -0.47
CA ALA A 28 5.41 18.39 -0.69
C ALA A 28 4.76 18.98 0.58
N SER A 29 5.07 18.43 1.75
CA SER A 29 4.61 18.94 3.04
C SER A 29 5.17 20.33 3.33
N VAL A 30 6.48 20.55 3.12
CA VAL A 30 7.11 21.86 3.31
C VAL A 30 6.51 22.91 2.38
N LEU A 31 6.30 22.57 1.10
CA LEU A 31 5.68 23.46 0.12
C LEU A 31 4.24 23.81 0.52
N ASN A 32 3.45 22.85 1.02
CA ASN A 32 2.09 23.12 1.48
C ASN A 32 2.04 23.92 2.79
N LEU A 33 3.07 23.82 3.62
CA LEU A 33 3.19 24.59 4.86
C LEU A 33 3.48 26.06 4.54
N LEU A 34 4.38 26.32 3.59
CA LEU A 34 4.77 27.66 3.14
C LEU A 34 3.68 28.33 2.31
N VAL A 35 3.15 27.62 1.31
CA VAL A 35 2.14 28.12 0.39
C VAL A 35 1.00 27.10 0.30
N PRO A 36 -0.13 27.36 0.97
CA PRO A 36 -1.30 26.49 0.92
C PRO A 36 -1.71 26.17 -0.52
N GLY A 37 -1.85 24.88 -0.83
CA GLY A 37 -2.19 24.39 -2.17
C GLY A 37 -0.99 23.98 -3.03
N LEU A 38 0.21 24.53 -2.79
CA LEU A 38 1.39 24.25 -3.63
C LEU A 38 1.87 22.80 -3.50
N GLY A 39 1.79 22.21 -2.31
CA GLY A 39 2.09 20.79 -2.11
C GLY A 39 1.11 19.86 -2.84
N ILE A 40 -0.16 20.26 -2.98
CA ILE A 40 -1.16 19.50 -3.74
C ILE A 40 -0.88 19.58 -5.25
N ILE A 41 -0.43 20.75 -5.73
CA ILE A 41 0.03 20.93 -7.12
C ILE A 41 1.27 20.07 -7.39
N TYR A 42 2.26 20.10 -6.48
CA TYR A 42 3.48 19.30 -6.59
C TYR A 42 3.18 17.80 -6.64
N LEU A 43 2.19 17.38 -5.86
CA LEU A 43 1.69 16.02 -5.93
C LEU A 43 1.11 15.75 -7.34
N GLY A 44 0.49 16.69 -8.03
CA GLY A 44 -0.01 16.52 -9.41
C GLY A 44 -1.54 16.57 -9.49
N ARG A 45 -2.19 17.17 -8.49
CA ARG A 45 -3.59 17.59 -8.56
C ARG A 45 -3.64 19.10 -8.73
N ALA A 46 -3.21 19.57 -9.90
CA ALA A 46 -3.04 21.01 -10.17
C ALA A 46 -4.31 21.82 -9.88
N TRP A 47 -5.47 21.36 -10.37
CA TRP A 47 -6.75 22.05 -10.16
C TRP A 47 -7.17 22.14 -8.69
N THR A 48 -7.05 21.04 -7.93
CA THR A 48 -7.39 21.05 -6.51
C THR A 48 -6.46 21.98 -5.73
N GLY A 49 -5.16 21.92 -6.00
CA GLY A 49 -4.19 22.81 -5.36
C GLY A 49 -4.39 24.28 -5.73
N LEU A 50 -4.76 24.58 -6.97
CA LEU A 50 -5.08 25.93 -7.45
C LEU A 50 -6.30 26.50 -6.71
N ILE A 51 -7.42 25.76 -6.66
CA ILE A 51 -8.64 26.20 -5.98
C ILE A 51 -8.35 26.48 -4.50
N VAL A 52 -7.66 25.54 -3.83
CA VAL A 52 -7.29 25.66 -2.42
C VAL A 52 -6.39 26.87 -2.18
N GLY A 53 -5.39 27.09 -3.04
CA GLY A 53 -4.49 28.23 -2.97
C GLY A 53 -5.20 29.58 -3.20
N LEU A 54 -6.14 29.65 -4.16
CA LEU A 54 -6.93 30.85 -4.43
C LEU A 54 -7.84 31.22 -3.27
N ILE A 55 -8.51 30.23 -2.68
CA ILE A 55 -9.37 30.43 -1.49
C ILE A 55 -8.52 30.98 -0.34
N PHE A 56 -7.37 30.37 -0.07
CA PHE A 56 -6.47 30.86 0.97
C PHE A 56 -5.98 32.28 0.68
N ALA A 57 -5.54 32.57 -0.54
CA ALA A 57 -5.05 33.89 -0.93
C ALA A 57 -6.12 34.97 -0.76
N ALA A 58 -7.38 34.68 -1.10
CA ALA A 58 -8.49 35.60 -0.91
C ALA A 58 -8.71 35.95 0.57
N PHE A 59 -8.74 34.94 1.45
CA PHE A 59 -8.93 35.17 2.89
C PHE A 59 -7.71 35.80 3.57
N ALA A 60 -6.49 35.41 3.18
CA ALA A 60 -5.26 36.00 3.69
C ALA A 60 -5.15 37.49 3.31
N ASN A 61 -5.50 37.83 2.07
CA ASN A 61 -5.53 39.22 1.62
C ASN A 61 -6.59 40.02 2.40
N LEU A 62 -7.79 39.47 2.61
CA LEU A 62 -8.84 40.10 3.40
C LEU A 62 -8.40 40.33 4.86
N ALA A 63 -7.72 39.38 5.49
CA ALA A 63 -7.16 39.54 6.82
C ALA A 63 -6.06 40.61 6.88
N LEU A 64 -5.19 40.67 5.87
CA LEU A 64 -4.15 41.68 5.80
C LEU A 64 -4.72 43.09 5.63
N TRP A 65 -5.77 43.24 4.82
CA TRP A 65 -6.53 44.50 4.72
C TRP A 65 -7.16 44.90 6.05
N ALA A 66 -7.85 43.95 6.71
CA ALA A 66 -8.59 44.22 7.94
C ALA A 66 -7.70 44.53 9.15
N VAL A 67 -6.50 43.95 9.22
CA VAL A 67 -5.60 44.11 10.38
C VAL A 67 -4.55 45.20 10.16
N LEU A 68 -4.01 45.33 8.94
CA LEU A 68 -2.82 46.15 8.70
C LEU A 68 -3.13 47.47 7.98
N LEU A 69 -4.00 47.44 6.98
CA LEU A 69 -4.25 48.61 6.13
C LEU A 69 -5.35 49.50 6.68
N ILE A 70 -6.42 48.90 7.21
CA ILE A 70 -7.60 49.64 7.67
C ILE A 70 -8.13 49.06 8.99
N PRO A 71 -7.35 49.12 10.08
CA PRO A 71 -7.83 48.68 11.38
C PRO A 71 -8.95 49.58 11.93
N ASP A 72 -8.91 50.89 11.63
CA ASP A 72 -9.78 51.89 12.27
C ASP A 72 -11.14 52.09 11.57
N ASP A 73 -11.28 51.72 10.29
CA ASP A 73 -12.56 51.84 9.58
C ASP A 73 -13.47 50.60 9.74
N LEU A 74 -12.98 49.56 10.42
CA LEU A 74 -13.75 48.35 10.70
C LEU A 74 -14.32 48.37 12.13
N PRO A 75 -15.53 47.83 12.34
CA PRO A 75 -16.03 47.61 13.70
C PRO A 75 -15.12 46.61 14.44
N ASP A 76 -15.08 46.67 15.77
CA ASP A 76 -14.16 45.90 16.63
C ASP A 76 -14.16 44.37 16.38
N TRP A 77 -15.25 43.82 15.82
CA TRP A 77 -15.36 42.40 15.48
C TRP A 77 -14.79 42.03 14.10
N GLY A 78 -14.49 43.01 13.24
CA GLY A 78 -14.03 42.81 11.86
C GLY A 78 -12.65 42.15 11.77
N PRO A 79 -11.59 42.73 12.36
CA PRO A 79 -10.25 42.15 12.38
C PRO A 79 -10.18 40.71 12.93
N PRO A 80 -10.79 40.36 14.10
CA PRO A 80 -10.73 38.99 14.61
C PRO A 80 -11.49 38.00 13.73
N LEU A 81 -12.60 38.41 13.10
CA LEU A 81 -13.34 37.56 12.16
C LEU A 81 -12.53 37.28 10.89
N ALA A 82 -11.88 38.31 10.33
CA ALA A 82 -11.02 38.18 9.16
C ALA A 82 -9.83 37.25 9.42
N LEU A 83 -9.19 37.41 10.59
CA LEU A 83 -8.11 36.53 11.05
C LEU A 83 -8.61 35.08 11.22
N GLY A 84 -9.79 34.90 11.80
CA GLY A 84 -10.42 33.60 11.99
C GLY A 84 -10.70 32.89 10.67
N LEU A 85 -11.20 33.60 9.65
CA LEU A 85 -11.43 33.05 8.32
C LEU A 85 -10.13 32.65 7.62
N ALA A 86 -9.08 33.47 7.70
CA ALA A 86 -7.77 33.14 7.15
C ALA A 86 -7.14 31.91 7.83
N ALA A 87 -7.21 31.85 9.16
CA ALA A 87 -6.75 30.69 9.93
C ALA A 87 -7.55 29.42 9.60
N GLY A 88 -8.88 29.53 9.50
CA GLY A 88 -9.76 28.44 9.09
C GLY A 88 -9.45 27.93 7.69
N ALA A 89 -9.23 28.83 6.74
CA ALA A 89 -8.81 28.49 5.38
C ALA A 89 -7.47 27.74 5.39
N TYR A 90 -6.48 28.23 6.16
CA TYR A 90 -5.18 27.56 6.29
C TYR A 90 -5.31 26.12 6.83
N VAL A 91 -6.05 25.93 7.93
CA VAL A 91 -6.29 24.60 8.52
C VAL A 91 -7.01 23.69 7.52
N GLY A 92 -8.03 24.20 6.83
CA GLY A 92 -8.74 23.47 5.78
C GLY A 92 -7.81 23.00 4.64
N CYS A 93 -6.85 23.84 4.24
CA CYS A 93 -5.83 23.48 3.25
C CYS A 93 -4.96 22.30 3.74
N GLN A 94 -4.52 22.33 5.00
CA GLN A 94 -3.69 21.26 5.57
C GLN A 94 -4.45 19.94 5.66
N VAL A 95 -5.73 19.96 6.09
CA VAL A 95 -6.59 18.76 6.14
C VAL A 95 -6.77 18.16 4.73
N ASN A 96 -7.05 18.99 3.73
CA ASN A 96 -7.20 18.54 2.35
C ASN A 96 -5.92 17.95 1.75
N PHE A 97 -4.75 18.49 2.10
CA PHE A 97 -3.46 17.94 1.71
C PHE A 97 -3.25 16.54 2.30
N VAL A 98 -3.48 16.36 3.61
CA VAL A 98 -3.34 15.05 4.27
C VAL A 98 -4.29 14.02 3.66
N LYS A 99 -5.55 14.41 3.43
CA LYS A 99 -6.54 13.53 2.77
C LYS A 99 -6.08 13.13 1.36
N SER A 100 -5.66 14.10 0.54
CA SER A 100 -5.19 13.85 -0.82
C SER A 100 -3.96 12.94 -0.88
N SER A 101 -3.04 13.09 0.08
CA SER A 101 -1.86 12.24 0.18
C SER A 101 -2.22 10.80 0.54
N ARG A 102 -3.12 10.61 1.52
CA ARG A 102 -3.64 9.29 1.92
C ARG A 102 -4.37 8.58 0.79
N ASP A 103 -5.25 9.30 0.08
CA ASP A 103 -6.00 8.73 -1.04
C ASP A 103 -5.06 8.20 -2.13
N ARG A 104 -3.98 8.94 -2.42
CA ARG A 104 -2.97 8.46 -3.36
C ARG A 104 -2.16 7.28 -2.88
N GLN A 105 -1.80 7.26 -1.61
CA GLN A 105 -1.09 6.13 -1.05
C GLN A 105 -1.94 4.86 -1.18
N LYS A 106 -3.26 4.96 -0.92
CA LYS A 106 -4.21 3.87 -1.14
C LYS A 106 -4.28 3.46 -2.61
N CYS A 107 -4.46 4.41 -3.54
CA CYS A 107 -4.48 4.09 -4.97
C CYS A 107 -3.17 3.44 -5.45
N ALA A 108 -2.02 3.90 -4.96
CA ALA A 108 -0.72 3.32 -5.29
C ALA A 108 -0.58 1.89 -4.75
N GLN A 109 -1.00 1.65 -3.50
CA GLN A 109 -1.03 0.31 -2.92
C GLN A 109 -1.96 -0.64 -3.69
N GLU A 110 -3.14 -0.15 -4.08
CA GLU A 110 -4.08 -0.91 -4.91
C GLU A 110 -3.52 -1.23 -6.30
N ALA A 111 -2.81 -0.27 -6.92
CA ALA A 111 -2.17 -0.48 -8.22
C ALA A 111 -1.05 -1.54 -8.13
N VAL A 112 -0.20 -1.45 -7.10
CA VAL A 112 0.84 -2.46 -6.83
C VAL A 112 0.19 -3.82 -6.63
N ARG A 113 -0.86 -3.91 -5.80
CA ARG A 113 -1.61 -5.14 -5.58
C ARG A 113 -2.18 -5.74 -6.86
N ARG A 114 -2.85 -4.94 -7.68
CA ARG A 114 -3.40 -5.41 -8.97
C ARG A 114 -2.30 -5.90 -9.91
N SER A 115 -1.20 -5.16 -10.01
CA SER A 115 -0.07 -5.54 -10.86
C SER A 115 0.60 -6.84 -10.40
N ALA A 116 0.80 -7.01 -9.08
CA ALA A 116 1.38 -8.22 -8.51
C ALA A 116 0.46 -9.43 -8.74
N LEU A 117 -0.84 -9.30 -8.47
CA LEU A 117 -1.80 -10.39 -8.69
C LEU A 117 -1.92 -10.78 -10.17
N ALA A 118 -1.84 -9.81 -11.09
CA ALA A 118 -1.84 -10.08 -12.52
C ALA A 118 -0.57 -10.84 -12.95
N ALA A 119 0.60 -10.43 -12.46
CA ALA A 119 1.86 -11.11 -12.74
C ALA A 119 1.90 -12.53 -12.16
N VAL A 120 1.35 -12.73 -10.95
CA VAL A 120 1.19 -14.06 -10.34
C VAL A 120 0.27 -14.93 -11.19
N GLY A 121 -0.86 -14.40 -11.65
CA GLY A 121 -1.78 -15.12 -12.53
C GLY A 121 -1.09 -15.61 -13.81
N GLN A 122 -0.37 -14.72 -14.50
CA GLN A 122 0.38 -15.09 -15.71
C GLN A 122 1.45 -16.14 -15.45
N ALA A 123 2.21 -16.01 -14.35
CA ALA A 123 3.23 -16.98 -13.99
C ALA A 123 2.63 -18.37 -13.67
N LEU A 124 1.49 -18.39 -12.97
CA LEU A 124 0.75 -19.63 -12.70
C LEU A 124 0.21 -20.28 -13.98
N GLU A 125 -0.30 -19.50 -14.93
CA GLU A 125 -0.75 -20.00 -16.25
C GLU A 125 0.39 -20.65 -17.05
N CYS A 126 1.62 -20.14 -16.90
CA CYS A 126 2.82 -20.73 -17.48
C CYS A 126 3.41 -21.90 -16.67
N GLY A 127 2.86 -22.21 -15.50
CA GLY A 127 3.40 -23.23 -14.58
C GLY A 127 4.71 -22.83 -13.90
N ASP A 128 5.11 -21.56 -13.97
CA ASP A 128 6.33 -21.05 -13.33
C ASP A 128 6.05 -20.57 -11.91
N PHE A 129 6.07 -21.50 -10.96
CA PHE A 129 5.79 -21.23 -9.57
C PHE A 129 6.87 -20.37 -8.88
N ASN A 130 8.10 -20.38 -9.37
CA ASN A 130 9.19 -19.54 -8.83
C ASN A 130 8.97 -18.07 -9.22
N ALA A 131 8.62 -17.81 -10.49
CA ALA A 131 8.25 -16.47 -10.94
C ALA A 131 6.99 -15.96 -10.22
N ALA A 132 6.01 -16.85 -10.00
CA ALA A 132 4.81 -16.51 -9.25
C ALA A 132 5.12 -16.13 -7.80
N GLN A 133 6.03 -16.85 -7.12
CA GLN A 133 6.48 -16.50 -5.77
C GLN A 133 7.17 -15.14 -5.73
N ALA A 134 8.09 -14.88 -6.66
CA ALA A 134 8.79 -13.60 -6.75
C ALA A 134 7.83 -12.42 -7.01
N ALA A 135 6.82 -12.63 -7.86
CA ALA A 135 5.81 -11.63 -8.17
C ALA A 135 4.86 -11.34 -6.98
N LEU A 136 4.65 -12.32 -6.09
CA LEU A 136 3.76 -12.20 -4.93
C LEU A 136 4.42 -11.50 -3.73
N GLU A 137 5.75 -11.51 -3.64
CA GLU A 137 6.51 -10.98 -2.50
C GLU A 137 6.14 -9.52 -2.11
N PRO A 138 5.95 -8.56 -3.04
CA PRO A 138 5.58 -7.19 -2.69
C PRO A 138 4.26 -7.07 -1.92
N VAL A 139 3.35 -8.04 -2.09
CA VAL A 139 2.02 -8.04 -1.46
C VAL A 139 1.80 -9.17 -0.47
N ARG A 140 2.81 -10.00 -0.22
CA ARG A 140 2.71 -11.16 0.68
C ARG A 140 2.21 -10.81 2.07
N HIS A 141 2.61 -9.65 2.61
CA HIS A 141 2.16 -9.16 3.92
C HIS A 141 0.63 -8.96 4.00
N LEU A 142 -0.04 -8.73 2.87
CA LEU A 142 -1.50 -8.55 2.79
C LEU A 142 -2.26 -9.88 2.88
N ALA A 143 -1.61 -11.03 2.75
CA ALA A 143 -2.26 -12.36 2.82
C ALA A 143 -3.01 -12.61 4.14
N SER A 144 -2.68 -11.87 5.21
CA SER A 144 -3.40 -11.95 6.49
C SER A 144 -4.78 -11.31 6.51
N GLN A 145 -5.07 -10.44 5.54
CA GLN A 145 -6.29 -9.64 5.50
C GLN A 145 -7.03 -9.79 4.16
N ASP A 146 -6.32 -10.22 3.12
CA ASP A 146 -6.82 -10.28 1.75
C ASP A 146 -6.94 -11.74 1.28
N LEU A 147 -8.18 -12.18 1.15
CA LEU A 147 -8.52 -13.54 0.74
C LEU A 147 -7.88 -13.93 -0.61
N LEU A 148 -7.87 -13.03 -1.59
CA LEU A 148 -7.34 -13.34 -2.92
C LEU A 148 -5.82 -13.49 -2.89
N VAL A 149 -5.13 -12.65 -2.11
CA VAL A 149 -3.67 -12.77 -1.92
C VAL A 149 -3.33 -14.05 -1.15
N ALA A 150 -4.09 -14.39 -0.11
CA ALA A 150 -3.93 -15.62 0.65
C ALA A 150 -4.12 -16.86 -0.24
N TYR A 151 -5.15 -16.83 -1.10
CA TYR A 151 -5.45 -17.90 -2.04
C TYR A 151 -4.31 -18.09 -3.06
N ARG A 152 -3.84 -17.00 -3.68
CA ARG A 152 -2.70 -17.08 -4.62
C ARG A 152 -1.42 -17.55 -3.93
N LEU A 153 -1.17 -17.16 -2.68
CA LEU A 153 -0.05 -17.68 -1.90
C LEU A 153 -0.15 -19.19 -1.70
N ALA A 154 -1.34 -19.69 -1.37
CA ALA A 154 -1.57 -21.11 -1.17
C ALA A 154 -1.35 -21.91 -2.46
N GLN A 155 -1.83 -21.42 -3.61
CA GLN A 155 -1.59 -22.04 -4.92
C GLN A 155 -0.10 -22.09 -5.27
N VAL A 156 0.61 -20.98 -5.11
CA VAL A 156 2.06 -20.91 -5.39
C VAL A 156 2.82 -21.90 -4.50
N LEU A 157 2.53 -21.94 -3.20
CA LEU A 157 3.20 -22.87 -2.27
C LEU A 157 2.86 -24.34 -2.58
N THR A 158 1.64 -24.63 -3.02
CA THR A 158 1.23 -25.97 -3.45
C THR A 158 2.01 -26.39 -4.69
N GLY A 159 2.14 -25.51 -5.69
CA GLY A 159 2.92 -25.77 -6.90
C GLY A 159 4.43 -25.87 -6.69
N LEU A 160 4.97 -25.18 -5.67
CA LEU A 160 6.37 -25.32 -5.25
C LEU A 160 6.64 -26.62 -4.46
N GLY A 161 5.60 -27.34 -4.04
CA GLY A 161 5.73 -28.57 -3.26
C GLY A 161 6.07 -28.37 -1.78
N ASP A 162 6.01 -27.14 -1.26
CA ASP A 162 6.17 -26.87 0.18
C ASP A 162 4.86 -27.19 0.91
N ALA A 163 4.65 -28.48 1.19
CA ALA A 163 3.40 -28.97 1.73
C ALA A 163 3.06 -28.40 3.13
N GLN A 164 4.07 -28.09 3.95
CA GLN A 164 3.85 -27.50 5.27
C GLN A 164 3.38 -26.04 5.14
N ALA A 165 4.07 -25.23 4.32
CA ALA A 165 3.70 -23.85 4.11
C ALA A 165 2.36 -23.73 3.34
N ALA A 166 2.13 -24.59 2.35
CA ALA A 166 0.87 -24.66 1.61
C ALA A 166 -0.31 -24.95 2.55
N CYS A 167 -0.17 -25.94 3.45
CA CYS A 167 -1.21 -26.25 4.43
C CYS A 167 -1.51 -25.07 5.38
N ALA A 168 -0.47 -24.33 5.81
CA ALA A 168 -0.67 -23.13 6.63
C ALA A 168 -1.40 -22.02 5.87
N ALA A 169 -1.04 -21.80 4.60
CA ALA A 169 -1.70 -20.83 3.74
C ALA A 169 -3.17 -21.20 3.46
N TRP A 170 -3.47 -22.47 3.17
CA TRP A 170 -4.86 -22.94 2.99
C TRP A 170 -5.72 -22.80 4.25
N ARG A 171 -5.13 -23.00 5.44
CA ARG A 171 -5.81 -22.70 6.71
C ARG A 171 -6.16 -21.21 6.81
N GLN A 172 -5.25 -20.33 6.40
CA GLN A 172 -5.49 -18.89 6.38
C GLN A 172 -6.61 -18.51 5.40
N VAL A 173 -6.62 -19.08 4.20
CA VAL A 173 -7.73 -18.93 3.23
C VAL A 173 -9.06 -19.33 3.87
N LYS A 174 -9.12 -20.50 4.53
CA LYS A 174 -10.33 -20.97 5.23
C LYS A 174 -10.80 -20.00 6.31
N THR A 175 -9.89 -19.35 7.04
CA THR A 175 -10.27 -18.36 8.06
C THR A 175 -10.81 -17.06 7.47
N LEU A 176 -10.32 -16.66 6.29
CA LEU A 176 -10.72 -15.42 5.61
C LEU A 176 -11.95 -15.61 4.71
N ASP A 177 -12.20 -16.81 4.20
CA ASP A 177 -13.30 -17.13 3.27
C ASP A 177 -14.65 -17.28 3.98
N ARG A 178 -15.14 -16.17 4.57
CA ARG A 178 -16.43 -16.13 5.27
C ARG A 178 -17.62 -16.43 4.34
N HIS A 179 -17.47 -16.15 3.05
CA HIS A 179 -18.52 -16.28 2.04
C HIS A 179 -18.44 -17.58 1.24
N ARG A 180 -17.46 -18.46 1.53
CA ARG A 180 -17.28 -19.77 0.89
C ARG A 180 -17.08 -19.68 -0.63
N ILE A 181 -16.44 -18.61 -1.10
CA ILE A 181 -16.21 -18.35 -2.53
C ILE A 181 -15.25 -19.38 -3.12
N TYR A 182 -14.25 -19.81 -2.35
CA TYR A 182 -13.19 -20.71 -2.82
C TYR A 182 -13.30 -22.12 -2.23
N ARG A 183 -14.47 -22.46 -1.68
CA ARG A 183 -14.64 -23.65 -0.83
C ARG A 183 -14.26 -24.95 -1.50
N ASP A 184 -14.66 -25.13 -2.76
CA ASP A 184 -14.48 -26.39 -3.48
C ASP A 184 -13.03 -26.56 -3.95
N GLU A 185 -12.40 -25.45 -4.33
CA GLU A 185 -11.01 -25.40 -4.80
C GLU A 185 -10.04 -25.67 -3.64
N TRP A 186 -10.18 -24.99 -2.50
CA TRP A 186 -9.27 -25.27 -1.38
C TRP A 186 -9.50 -26.63 -0.73
N GLN A 187 -10.71 -27.20 -0.79
CA GLN A 187 -10.93 -28.55 -0.26
C GLN A 187 -10.16 -29.61 -1.06
N THR A 188 -10.16 -29.48 -2.38
CA THR A 188 -9.45 -30.39 -3.28
C THR A 188 -7.94 -30.20 -3.11
N ASP A 189 -7.44 -28.98 -3.33
CA ASP A 189 -6.00 -28.67 -3.32
C ASP A 189 -5.38 -28.81 -1.92
N ALA A 190 -6.09 -28.44 -0.85
CA ALA A 190 -5.57 -28.62 0.51
C ALA A 190 -5.58 -30.10 0.92
N SER A 191 -6.51 -30.92 0.41
CA SER A 191 -6.49 -32.36 0.66
C SER A 191 -5.28 -33.02 -0.01
N GLU A 192 -4.94 -32.61 -1.23
CA GLU A 192 -3.74 -33.08 -1.93
C GLU A 192 -2.46 -32.63 -1.21
N ALA A 193 -2.39 -31.36 -0.77
CA ALA A 193 -1.27 -30.87 0.02
C ALA A 193 -1.13 -31.59 1.38
N LEU A 194 -2.24 -31.97 2.01
CA LEU A 194 -2.24 -32.76 3.25
C LEU A 194 -1.78 -34.20 3.00
N HIS A 195 -2.21 -34.81 1.89
CA HIS A 195 -1.79 -36.15 1.51
C HIS A 195 -0.30 -36.20 1.14
N SER A 196 0.21 -35.19 0.43
CA SER A 196 1.64 -35.08 0.10
C SER A 196 2.49 -34.83 1.35
N PHE A 197 2.04 -33.97 2.27
CA PHE A 197 2.70 -33.80 3.57
C PHE A 197 2.71 -35.09 4.39
N ALA A 198 1.58 -35.79 4.48
CA ALA A 198 1.48 -37.04 5.22
C ALA A 198 2.30 -38.17 4.60
N ALA A 199 2.49 -38.17 3.27
CA ALA A 199 3.38 -39.10 2.57
C ALA A 199 4.85 -38.77 2.83
N ALA A 200 5.24 -37.49 2.75
CA ALA A 200 6.59 -37.02 3.07
C ALA A 200 6.96 -37.31 4.54
N ALA A 201 6.04 -37.08 5.48
CA ALA A 201 6.23 -37.37 6.89
C ALA A 201 6.38 -38.87 7.19
N ARG A 202 5.86 -39.76 6.34
CA ARG A 202 6.09 -41.22 6.46
C ARG A 202 7.47 -41.66 5.98
N GLN A 203 8.12 -40.86 5.13
CA GLN A 203 9.43 -41.16 4.56
C GLN A 203 10.59 -40.55 5.39
N ALA A 204 10.30 -39.61 6.29
CA ALA A 204 11.29 -38.96 7.14
C ALA A 204 11.54 -39.75 8.46
N PRO A 205 12.78 -39.78 8.98
CA PRO A 205 13.14 -40.57 10.16
C PRO A 205 12.44 -40.07 11.45
N PRO A 206 12.13 -40.98 12.39
CA PRO A 206 11.08 -40.82 13.40
C PRO A 206 11.35 -39.84 14.56
N SER A 207 12.46 -39.10 14.59
CA SER A 207 12.85 -38.31 15.77
C SER A 207 12.18 -36.94 15.90
N ALA A 208 11.56 -36.39 14.85
CA ALA A 208 10.94 -35.05 14.89
C ALA A 208 9.39 -35.05 14.90
N HIS A 209 8.75 -36.19 14.66
CA HIS A 209 7.35 -36.20 14.20
C HIS A 209 6.25 -36.24 15.26
N GLN A 210 6.52 -36.73 16.47
CA GLN A 210 5.42 -36.98 17.42
C GLN A 210 4.87 -35.72 18.10
N SER A 211 5.68 -34.66 18.26
CA SER A 211 5.24 -33.42 18.91
C SER A 211 4.36 -32.55 17.99
N ASP A 212 4.68 -32.47 16.70
CA ASP A 212 3.96 -31.61 15.76
C ASP A 212 2.67 -32.26 15.25
N LEU A 213 2.65 -33.57 14.98
CA LEU A 213 1.42 -34.29 14.62
C LEU A 213 0.39 -34.28 15.76
N ARG A 214 0.82 -34.36 17.03
CA ARG A 214 -0.10 -34.28 18.18
C ARG A 214 -0.63 -32.87 18.43
N ARG A 215 0.16 -31.82 18.17
CA ARG A 215 -0.35 -30.42 18.15
C ARG A 215 -1.31 -30.19 16.99
N PHE A 216 -1.10 -30.87 15.86
CA PHE A 216 -1.88 -30.70 14.63
C PHE A 216 -3.23 -31.43 14.65
N LEU A 217 -3.31 -32.59 15.31
CA LEU A 217 -4.54 -33.39 15.44
C LEU A 217 -5.36 -33.05 16.71
N GLY A 218 -5.10 -31.90 17.34
CA GLY A 218 -5.77 -31.47 18.57
C GLY A 218 -7.29 -31.60 18.51
N ARG A 219 -7.79 -32.58 19.27
CA ARG A 219 -9.03 -32.45 20.04
C ARG A 219 -8.88 -31.35 21.07
#